data_AF-A0A8S2FV91-F1
#
_entry.id   AF-A0A8S2FV91-F1
#
_cell.length_a   1.000
_cell.length_b   1.000
_cell.length_c   1.000
_cell.angle_alpha   90.00
_cell.angle_beta   90.00
_cell.angle_gamma   90.00
#
_symmetry.space_group_name_H-M   'P 1'
#
loop_
_entity.id
_entity.type
_entity.pdbx_description
1 polymer ?
#
loop_
_entity_poly.entity_id
_entity_poly.type
_entity_poly.pdbx_seq_one_letter_code
_entity_poly.pdbx_strand_id
1 'polypeptide(L)'
;SDPPSPTSEPGPTDKLWNYEVVEIMLLNSKTNHYLELEFSPSGHYLVLFLNGRRNIVKHLLPLNYTVTCTNDSWSGIADIPFDYFPKNIDRINCYAIYGSNEDRVYEALYPVPLNKYSEPDFHRLEYFNNIDFKLLMINNHVNDQSESKIWTENLS
;
A
#
# COMPACT_ATOMS: atom_id res chain seq x y z
N SER A 1 -4.16 16.86 -11.27
CA SER A 1 -3.65 15.48 -11.38
C SER A 1 -3.97 14.97 -12.76
N ASP A 2 -3.02 14.25 -13.36
CA ASP A 2 -3.26 13.38 -14.50
C ASP A 2 -2.89 11.96 -14.04
N PRO A 3 -3.81 10.99 -14.06
CA PRO A 3 -5.21 11.05 -14.53
C PRO A 3 -6.12 11.96 -13.66
N PRO A 4 -7.30 12.35 -14.18
CA PRO A 4 -8.32 13.05 -13.40
C PRO A 4 -8.69 12.28 -12.14
N SER A 5 -8.87 12.96 -11.02
CA SER A 5 -9.25 12.34 -9.73
C SER A 5 -10.56 11.53 -9.82
N PRO A 6 -10.77 10.56 -8.90
CA PRO A 6 -12.06 9.89 -8.78
C PRO A 6 -13.21 10.90 -8.64
N THR A 7 -14.38 10.57 -9.20
CA THR A 7 -15.57 11.42 -9.14
C THR A 7 -16.34 11.30 -7.82
N SER A 8 -15.98 10.34 -6.97
CA SER A 8 -16.54 10.16 -5.64
C SER A 8 -16.05 11.24 -4.67
N GLU A 9 -16.67 11.29 -3.49
CA GLU A 9 -16.14 12.07 -2.39
C GLU A 9 -14.84 11.43 -1.85
N PRO A 10 -13.88 12.23 -1.34
CA PRO A 10 -12.65 11.73 -0.72
C PRO A 10 -12.92 10.68 0.36
N GLY A 11 -12.16 9.59 0.34
CA GLY A 11 -12.30 8.48 1.27
C GLY A 11 -11.88 7.12 0.69
N PRO A 12 -12.27 6.00 1.33
CA PRO A 12 -12.00 4.65 0.83
C PRO A 12 -12.52 4.46 -0.59
N THR A 13 -11.64 4.12 -1.54
CA THR A 13 -11.97 4.03 -2.96
C THR A 13 -11.38 2.78 -3.58
N ASP A 14 -12.22 1.94 -4.16
CA ASP A 14 -11.75 0.73 -4.84
C ASP A 14 -11.06 1.07 -6.16
N LYS A 15 -10.06 0.26 -6.53
CA LYS A 15 -9.27 0.42 -7.76
C LYS A 15 -8.60 1.78 -7.91
N LEU A 16 -8.05 2.31 -6.81
CA LEU A 16 -7.45 3.63 -6.77
C LEU A 16 -6.19 3.72 -7.66
N TRP A 17 -5.51 2.59 -7.91
CA TRP A 17 -4.45 2.43 -8.91
C TRP A 17 -4.81 2.82 -10.37
N ASN A 18 -6.08 3.07 -10.71
CA ASN A 18 -6.45 3.66 -12.00
C ASN A 18 -6.19 5.18 -12.05
N TYR A 19 -5.95 5.79 -10.88
CA TYR A 19 -5.77 7.22 -10.69
C TYR A 19 -4.30 7.59 -10.46
N GLU A 20 -4.01 8.86 -10.17
CA GLU A 20 -2.73 9.26 -9.59
C GLU A 20 -2.67 8.75 -8.15
N VAL A 21 -1.67 7.93 -7.84
CA VAL A 21 -1.59 7.21 -6.57
C VAL A 21 -0.15 6.93 -6.18
N VAL A 22 0.11 6.91 -4.87
CA VAL A 22 1.28 6.26 -4.29
C VAL A 22 0.83 5.06 -3.47
N GLU A 23 1.62 4.00 -3.51
CA GLU A 23 1.31 2.75 -2.83
C GLU A 23 2.45 2.34 -1.90
N ILE A 24 2.11 1.74 -0.77
CA ILE A 24 3.05 1.15 0.17
C ILE A 24 2.56 -0.27 0.46
N MET A 25 3.42 -1.26 0.25
CA MET A 25 3.15 -2.66 0.56
C MET A 25 4.10 -3.18 1.63
N LEU A 26 3.56 -3.67 2.73
CA LEU A 26 4.29 -4.17 3.91
C LEU A 26 4.00 -5.66 4.10
N LEU A 27 5.04 -6.48 3.95
CA LEU A 27 4.93 -7.91 3.79
C LEU A 27 5.63 -8.66 4.94
N ASN A 28 4.95 -9.68 5.45
CA ASN A 28 5.57 -10.81 6.14
C ASN A 28 5.89 -11.90 5.11
N SER A 29 7.16 -12.03 4.74
CA SER A 29 7.61 -12.96 3.68
C SER A 29 7.48 -14.44 4.06
N LYS A 30 7.30 -14.76 5.34
CA LYS A 30 7.13 -16.14 5.81
C LYS A 30 5.69 -16.63 5.67
N THR A 31 4.72 -15.75 5.89
CA THR A 31 3.28 -16.10 5.77
C THR A 31 2.66 -15.62 4.47
N ASN A 32 3.32 -14.72 3.74
CA ASN A 32 2.75 -13.95 2.64
C ASN A 32 1.52 -13.11 3.03
N HIS A 33 1.39 -12.74 4.30
CA HIS A 33 0.43 -11.71 4.69
C HIS A 33 1.03 -10.34 4.39
N TYR A 34 0.28 -9.49 3.70
CA TYR A 34 0.73 -8.13 3.46
C TYR A 34 -0.40 -7.11 3.51
N LEU A 35 -0.05 -5.95 4.07
CA LEU A 35 -0.87 -4.75 4.07
C LEU A 35 -0.48 -3.93 2.85
N GLU A 36 -1.48 -3.49 2.11
CA GLU A 36 -1.33 -2.59 0.97
C GLU A 36 -2.15 -1.33 1.22
N LEU A 37 -1.49 -0.18 1.04
CA LEU A 37 -2.00 1.14 1.32
C LEU A 37 -1.79 2.01 0.09
N GLU A 38 -2.87 2.57 -0.44
CA GLU A 38 -2.85 3.44 -1.60
C GLU A 38 -3.38 4.82 -1.22
N PHE A 39 -2.75 5.88 -1.71
CA PHE A 39 -3.08 7.26 -1.38
C PHE A 39 -3.00 8.16 -2.61
N SER A 40 -4.03 8.97 -2.83
CA SER A 40 -4.11 9.90 -3.96
C SER A 40 -4.03 11.36 -3.52
N PRO A 41 -3.60 12.29 -4.41
CA PRO A 41 -3.62 13.74 -4.13
C PRO A 41 -5.01 14.33 -3.88
N SER A 42 -6.06 13.54 -4.11
CA SER A 42 -7.46 13.99 -4.01
C SER A 42 -8.13 13.56 -2.70
N GLY A 43 -7.36 13.02 -1.74
CA GLY A 43 -7.88 12.57 -0.45
C GLY A 43 -8.57 11.20 -0.50
N HIS A 44 -8.58 10.53 -1.65
CA HIS A 44 -8.98 9.13 -1.74
C HIS A 44 -7.83 8.23 -1.32
N TYR A 45 -8.17 7.11 -0.69
CA TYR A 45 -7.22 6.09 -0.26
C TYR A 45 -7.82 4.69 -0.41
N LEU A 46 -6.97 3.67 -0.42
CA LEU A 46 -7.38 2.27 -0.36
C LEU A 46 -6.51 1.53 0.66
N VAL A 47 -7.13 0.66 1.44
CA VAL A 47 -6.46 -0.21 2.40
C VAL A 47 -6.89 -1.63 2.11
N LEU A 48 -5.93 -2.51 1.83
CA LEU A 48 -6.14 -3.91 1.52
C LEU A 48 -5.33 -4.80 2.46
N PHE A 49 -5.97 -5.86 2.94
CA PHE A 49 -5.28 -6.97 3.62
C PHE A 49 -5.24 -8.14 2.64
N LEU A 50 -4.05 -8.69 2.43
CA LEU A 50 -3.83 -9.78 1.50
C LEU A 50 -3.17 -10.98 2.17
N ASN A 51 -3.66 -12.19 1.84
CA ASN A 51 -3.11 -13.47 2.31
C ASN A 51 -2.58 -14.28 1.11
N GLY A 52 -1.36 -14.00 0.70
CA GLY A 52 -0.80 -14.48 -0.56
C GLY A 52 -1.10 -13.53 -1.72
N ARG A 53 -0.38 -13.73 -2.83
CA ARG A 53 -0.41 -12.84 -4.00
C ARG A 53 -1.84 -12.67 -4.53
N ARG A 54 -2.32 -11.41 -4.53
CA ARG A 54 -3.63 -10.98 -5.05
C ARG A 54 -4.84 -11.64 -4.36
N ASN A 55 -4.64 -12.23 -3.18
CA ASN A 55 -5.74 -12.80 -2.39
C ASN A 55 -6.19 -11.79 -1.33
N ILE A 56 -7.14 -10.93 -1.70
CA ILE A 56 -7.71 -9.91 -0.83
C ILE A 56 -8.62 -10.58 0.20
N VAL A 57 -8.30 -10.45 1.48
CA VAL A 57 -9.13 -10.93 2.60
C VAL A 57 -9.93 -9.80 3.26
N LYS A 58 -9.52 -8.55 3.05
CA LYS A 58 -10.24 -7.35 3.52
C LYS A 58 -9.88 -6.14 2.67
N HIS A 59 -10.84 -5.24 2.43
CA HIS A 59 -10.62 -4.02 1.66
C HIS A 59 -11.45 -2.84 2.19
N LEU A 60 -11.17 -1.64 1.68
CA LEU A 60 -11.90 -0.40 1.99
C LEU A 60 -11.96 -0.10 3.51
N LEU A 61 -10.90 -0.47 4.23
CA LEU A 61 -10.83 -0.18 5.66
C LEU A 61 -10.67 1.33 5.89
N PRO A 62 -11.34 1.90 6.90
CA PRO A 62 -11.27 3.32 7.18
C PRO A 62 -9.92 3.70 7.83
N LEU A 63 -9.41 4.87 7.48
CA LEU A 63 -8.34 5.56 8.19
C LEU A 63 -8.51 7.07 8.09
N ASN A 64 -7.73 7.83 8.86
CA ASN A 64 -7.64 9.28 8.68
C ASN A 64 -6.56 9.58 7.67
N TYR A 65 -6.90 10.33 6.63
CA TYR A 65 -5.96 10.77 5.60
C TYR A 65 -6.19 12.25 5.28
N THR A 66 -5.11 13.01 5.30
CA THR A 66 -5.12 14.44 4.96
C THR A 66 -4.11 14.70 3.86
N VAL A 67 -4.46 15.59 2.93
CA VAL A 67 -3.62 15.96 1.80
C VAL A 67 -3.41 17.45 1.78
N THR A 68 -2.18 17.86 1.51
CA THR A 68 -1.82 19.23 1.16
C THR A 68 -1.28 19.24 -0.25
N CYS A 69 -1.92 20.00 -1.14
CA CYS A 69 -1.46 20.20 -2.51
C CYS A 69 -0.85 21.59 -2.66
N THR A 70 0.29 21.63 -3.33
CA THR A 70 0.88 22.85 -3.90
C THR A 70 0.66 22.84 -5.41
N ASN A 71 1.18 23.83 -6.13
CA ASN A 71 1.02 23.90 -7.58
C ASN A 71 1.67 22.72 -8.31
N ASP A 72 2.82 22.23 -7.81
CA ASP A 72 3.67 21.26 -8.52
C ASP A 72 3.86 19.93 -7.77
N SER A 73 3.35 19.82 -6.53
CA SER A 73 3.52 18.64 -5.71
C SER A 73 2.43 18.52 -4.67
N TRP A 74 2.24 17.32 -4.12
CA TRP A 74 1.34 17.07 -3.03
C TRP A 74 2.03 16.23 -1.95
N SER A 75 1.54 16.35 -0.72
CA SER A 75 1.97 15.55 0.42
C SER A 75 0.75 15.04 1.18
N GLY A 76 0.79 13.78 1.59
CA GLY A 76 -0.27 13.16 2.38
C GLY A 76 0.22 12.73 3.76
N ILE A 77 -0.66 12.80 4.76
CA ILE A 77 -0.45 12.25 6.11
C ILE A 77 -1.60 11.31 6.41
N ALA A 78 -1.29 10.05 6.73
CA ALA A 78 -2.26 9.01 7.07
C ALA A 78 -2.00 8.44 8.46
N ASP A 79 -3.06 8.33 9.27
CA ASP A 79 -3.02 7.62 10.56
C ASP A 79 -3.47 6.18 10.35
N ILE A 80 -2.53 5.24 10.36
CA ILE A 80 -2.82 3.82 10.11
C ILE A 80 -3.05 3.12 11.46
N PRO A 81 -4.23 2.50 11.69
CA PRO A 81 -4.45 1.72 12.89
C PRO A 81 -3.42 0.60 13.03
N PHE A 82 -2.85 0.48 14.22
CA PHE A 82 -1.79 -0.49 14.50
C PHE A 82 -2.21 -1.93 14.20
N ASP A 83 -3.48 -2.27 14.44
CA ASP A 83 -4.03 -3.60 14.17
C ASP A 83 -4.06 -3.97 12.68
N TYR A 84 -3.82 -3.02 11.77
CA TYR A 84 -3.83 -3.28 10.32
C TYR A 84 -2.53 -3.90 9.85
N PHE A 85 -1.43 -3.70 10.57
CA PHE A 85 -0.15 -4.26 10.19
C PHE A 85 -0.14 -5.77 10.45
N PRO A 86 0.22 -6.61 9.45
CA PRO A 86 0.43 -8.02 9.71
C PRO A 86 1.60 -8.21 10.67
N LYS A 87 1.61 -9.33 11.41
CA LYS A 87 2.72 -9.63 12.31
C LYS A 87 4.02 -9.80 11.53
N ASN A 88 5.15 -9.46 12.16
CA ASN A 88 6.50 -9.77 11.65
C ASN A 88 6.76 -9.31 10.20
N ILE A 89 6.35 -8.09 9.85
CA ILE A 89 6.74 -7.47 8.58
C ILE A 89 8.26 -7.43 8.50
N ASP A 90 8.80 -7.97 7.41
CA ASP A 90 10.24 -8.04 7.14
C ASP A 90 10.58 -7.60 5.71
N ARG A 91 9.57 -7.23 4.92
CA ARG A 91 9.70 -6.78 3.54
C ARG A 91 8.81 -5.58 3.24
N ILE A 92 9.29 -4.70 2.37
CA ILE A 92 8.58 -3.51 1.90
C ILE A 92 8.81 -3.28 0.41
N ASN A 93 7.83 -2.69 -0.27
CA ASN A 93 8.06 -1.91 -1.48
C ASN A 93 7.11 -0.71 -1.50
N CYS A 94 7.46 0.31 -2.29
CA CYS A 94 6.62 1.48 -2.52
C CYS A 94 6.54 1.75 -4.01
N TYR A 95 5.40 2.27 -4.46
CA TYR A 95 5.13 2.54 -5.86
C TYR A 95 4.52 3.92 -6.06
N ALA A 96 4.65 4.44 -7.27
CA ALA A 96 3.90 5.61 -7.73
C ALA A 96 3.33 5.31 -9.11
N ILE A 97 2.07 5.69 -9.32
CA ILE A 97 1.39 5.59 -10.61
C ILE A 97 0.78 6.94 -10.93
N TYR A 98 1.09 7.48 -12.10
CA TYR A 98 0.59 8.78 -12.57
C TYR A 98 0.64 8.85 -14.10
N GLY A 99 0.07 9.91 -14.68
CA GLY A 99 -0.10 10.04 -16.12
C GLY A 99 -1.24 9.18 -16.68
N SER A 100 -1.61 9.41 -17.93
CA SER A 100 -2.69 8.70 -18.61
C SER A 100 -2.24 8.13 -19.95
N ASN A 101 -2.89 7.04 -20.38
CA ASN A 101 -2.67 6.41 -21.69
C ASN A 101 -1.20 6.05 -21.93
N GLU A 102 -0.63 6.50 -23.06
CA GLU A 102 0.78 6.25 -23.43
C GLU A 102 1.78 6.93 -22.49
N ASP A 103 1.34 7.96 -21.75
CA ASP A 103 2.15 8.69 -20.77
C ASP A 103 1.98 8.13 -19.35
N ARG A 104 1.32 6.97 -19.18
CA ARG A 104 1.16 6.30 -17.89
C ARG A 104 2.51 5.81 -17.37
N VAL A 105 2.89 6.30 -16.19
CA VAL A 105 4.15 5.96 -15.53
C VAL A 105 3.91 5.04 -14.35
N TYR A 106 4.81 4.07 -14.18
CA TYR A 106 4.86 3.15 -13.05
C TYR A 106 6.26 3.19 -12.45
N GLU A 107 6.38 3.70 -11.22
CA GLU A 107 7.63 3.76 -10.49
C GLU A 107 7.61 2.81 -9.30
N ALA A 108 8.79 2.32 -8.91
CA ALA A 108 8.98 1.45 -7.77
C ALA A 108 10.23 1.86 -7.01
N LEU A 109 10.17 1.87 -5.67
CA LEU A 109 11.34 2.05 -4.82
C LEU A 109 12.36 0.92 -5.04
N TYR A 110 11.87 -0.31 -5.13
CA TYR A 110 12.66 -1.48 -5.51
C TYR A 110 12.11 -2.08 -6.81
N PRO A 111 12.70 -1.73 -7.97
CA PRO A 111 12.19 -2.16 -9.26
C PRO A 111 12.54 -3.62 -9.57
N VAL A 112 11.71 -4.23 -10.41
CA VAL A 112 12.00 -5.52 -11.03
C VAL A 112 13.19 -5.41 -12.00
N PRO A 113 13.89 -6.51 -12.30
CA PRO A 113 14.92 -6.51 -13.34
C PRO A 113 14.37 -6.03 -14.68
N LEU A 114 15.15 -5.18 -15.35
CA LEU A 114 14.80 -4.67 -16.68
C LEU A 114 14.56 -5.81 -17.66
N ASN A 115 13.54 -5.65 -18.51
CA ASN A 115 13.16 -6.58 -19.58
C ASN A 115 12.79 -8.01 -19.12
N LYS A 116 12.54 -8.23 -17.82
CA LYS A 116 12.12 -9.55 -17.32
C LYS A 116 10.61 -9.80 -17.50
N TYR A 117 9.81 -8.75 -17.55
CA TYR A 117 8.35 -8.82 -17.63
C TYR A 117 7.84 -7.84 -18.68
N SER A 118 6.74 -8.19 -19.34
CA SER A 118 6.09 -7.35 -20.35
C SER A 118 5.16 -6.30 -19.76
N GLU A 119 4.62 -6.57 -18.57
CA GLU A 119 3.62 -5.73 -17.92
C GLU A 119 4.00 -5.41 -16.47
N PRO A 120 3.65 -4.21 -15.97
CA PRO A 120 3.74 -3.87 -14.56
C PRO A 120 2.92 -4.84 -13.69
N ASP A 121 3.51 -5.29 -12.59
CA ASP A 121 2.80 -6.08 -11.58
C ASP A 121 3.45 -5.87 -10.22
N PHE A 122 2.79 -5.10 -9.36
CA PHE A 122 3.30 -4.68 -8.06
C PHE A 122 3.19 -5.77 -6.99
N HIS A 123 2.44 -6.86 -7.26
CA HIS A 123 2.35 -8.00 -6.34
C HIS A 123 3.40 -9.09 -6.62
N ARG A 124 4.54 -8.73 -7.21
CA ARG A 124 5.72 -9.61 -7.30
C ARG A 124 6.54 -9.51 -6.01
N LEU A 125 6.02 -10.17 -4.98
CA LEU A 125 6.51 -10.12 -3.60
C LEU A 125 8.00 -10.47 -3.48
N GLU A 126 8.55 -11.25 -4.42
CA GLU A 126 9.97 -11.63 -4.46
C GLU A 126 10.94 -10.44 -4.68
N TYR A 127 10.45 -9.28 -5.14
CA TYR A 127 11.27 -8.07 -5.32
C TYR A 127 11.16 -7.07 -4.17
N PHE A 128 10.37 -7.37 -3.15
CA PHE A 128 10.30 -6.51 -1.98
C PHE A 128 11.63 -6.61 -1.23
N ASN A 129 12.07 -5.50 -0.65
CA ASN A 129 13.37 -5.44 0.01
C ASN A 129 13.22 -5.50 1.53
N ASN A 130 14.31 -5.86 2.20
CA ASN A 130 14.35 -5.98 3.65
C ASN A 130 14.02 -4.64 4.32
N ILE A 131 13.19 -4.70 5.35
CA ILE A 131 12.98 -3.59 6.27
C ILE A 131 13.11 -4.09 7.71
N ASP A 132 13.76 -3.31 8.56
CA ASP A 132 13.66 -3.51 10.01
C ASP A 132 12.46 -2.73 10.52
N PHE A 133 11.27 -3.34 10.41
CA PHE A 133 10.02 -2.68 10.78
C PHE A 133 9.97 -2.32 12.27
N LYS A 134 10.77 -2.98 13.11
CA LYS A 134 10.83 -2.66 14.56
C LYS A 134 11.35 -1.25 14.80
N LEU A 135 12.19 -0.72 13.90
CA LEU A 135 12.68 0.66 13.99
C LEU A 135 11.58 1.69 13.70
N LEU A 136 10.52 1.31 12.97
CA LEU A 136 9.38 2.18 12.68
C LEU A 136 8.33 2.18 13.81
N MET A 137 8.37 1.19 14.70
CA MET A 137 7.46 1.09 15.84
C MET A 137 8.06 1.86 17.04
N ILE A 138 7.56 3.07 17.29
CA ILE A 138 8.05 3.99 18.34
C ILE A 138 8.05 3.37 19.76
N ASN A 139 7.31 2.28 19.97
CA ASN A 139 7.34 1.52 21.22
C ASN A 139 7.64 0.05 20.93
N ASN A 140 8.77 -0.44 21.47
CA ASN A 140 9.28 -1.82 21.44
C ASN A 140 8.35 -2.91 22.02
N HIS A 141 7.04 -2.67 22.12
CA HIS A 141 6.05 -3.59 22.70
C HIS A 141 5.47 -4.64 21.72
N VAL A 142 6.09 -4.82 20.55
CA VAL A 142 5.53 -5.66 19.46
C VAL A 142 6.42 -6.84 19.12
N ASN A 143 7.27 -7.28 20.05
CA ASN A 143 8.05 -8.50 19.85
C ASN A 143 7.32 -9.77 20.29
N ASP A 144 6.05 -9.69 20.74
CA ASP A 144 5.27 -10.85 21.18
C ASP A 144 3.76 -10.74 20.90
N GLN A 145 3.37 -10.09 19.79
CA GLN A 145 1.94 -9.98 19.45
C GLN A 145 1.56 -11.01 18.39
N SER A 146 0.62 -11.88 18.79
CA SER A 146 -0.20 -12.66 17.86
C SER A 146 -0.71 -11.77 16.73
N GLU A 147 -1.03 -12.38 15.60
CA GLU A 147 -1.76 -11.69 14.54
C GLU A 147 -2.98 -10.96 15.16
N SER A 148 -3.22 -9.71 14.77
CA SER A 148 -4.31 -8.94 15.34
C SER A 148 -5.65 -9.62 15.07
N LYS A 149 -6.66 -9.33 15.91
CA LYS A 149 -7.97 -9.97 15.80
C LYS A 149 -8.58 -9.78 14.40
N ILE A 150 -8.48 -8.58 13.85
CA ILE A 150 -8.98 -8.24 12.51
C ILE A 150 -8.31 -9.06 11.40
N TRP A 151 -7.05 -9.45 11.55
CA TRP A 151 -6.43 -10.40 10.63
C TRP A 151 -6.94 -11.82 10.87
N THR A 152 -6.90 -12.32 12.10
CA THR A 152 -7.31 -13.72 12.41
C THR A 152 -8.74 -14.05 11.99
N GLU A 153 -9.67 -13.11 12.11
CA GLU A 153 -11.08 -13.30 11.72
C GLU A 153 -11.31 -13.33 10.21
N ASN A 154 -10.34 -12.87 9.42
CA ASN A 154 -10.46 -12.77 7.95
C ASN A 154 -9.50 -13.75 7.23
N LEU A 155 -8.77 -14.60 7.97
CA LEU A 155 -7.86 -15.62 7.42
C LEU A 155 -8.51 -17.02 7.27
N SER A 156 -9.81 -17.15 7.56
CA SER A 156 -10.56 -18.42 7.54
C SER A 156 -11.03 -18.86 6.16
#